data_AF-A0A7V9R2D7-F1
#
_entry.id   AF-A0A7V9R2D7-F1
#
_cell.length_a   1.000
_cell.length_b   1.000
_cell.length_c   1.000
_cell.angle_alpha   90.00
_cell.angle_beta   90.00
_cell.angle_gamma   90.00
#
_symmetry.space_group_name_H-M   'P 1'
#
loop_
_entity.id
_entity.type
_entity.pdbx_description
1 polymer ?
#
loop_
_entity_poly.entity_id
_entity_poly.type
_entity_poly.pdbx_seq_one_letter_code
_entity_poly.pdbx_strand_id
1 'polypeptide(L)'
;GMSPTRSGLALLPMVVGIFSTSISSGIAMSRTGRYKIFPILGAATVVVALWLLSILDADSPYWQAALSFYLFGAGLGFSMQISVTIVQNAVDKRHMGTATSSVAFFRSMGGTFGAAVFGAILSSRLATHLAAQLSSRGGSTPVGGGDITGNVQKIQQLPEPMHALVLKAFADSLSDVFLWAIPVVVVALAVSFFIREVPLKSRDADPAKESGSEEIALAR
;
A
#
# COMPACT_ATOMS: atom_id res chain seq x y z
N GLY A 1 -23.05 -7.93 7.04
CA GLY A 1 -22.01 -7.84 5.98
C GLY A 1 -22.52 -7.02 4.81
N MET A 2 -21.64 -6.27 4.14
CA MET A 2 -21.99 -5.54 2.91
C MET A 2 -22.08 -6.52 1.73
N SER A 3 -22.99 -6.26 0.78
CA SER A 3 -23.04 -7.04 -0.47
C SER A 3 -21.73 -6.89 -1.25
N PRO A 4 -21.35 -7.86 -2.10
CA PRO A 4 -20.12 -7.79 -2.91
C PRO A 4 -19.98 -6.47 -3.67
N THR A 5 -21.08 -5.95 -4.22
CA THR A 5 -21.14 -4.67 -4.92
C THR A 5 -20.87 -3.48 -3.99
N ARG A 6 -21.42 -3.47 -2.77
CA ARG A 6 -21.18 -2.40 -1.79
C ARG A 6 -19.74 -2.42 -1.27
N SER A 7 -19.18 -3.61 -1.04
CA SER A 7 -17.77 -3.77 -0.66
C SER A 7 -16.82 -3.29 -1.76
N GLY A 8 -17.15 -3.55 -3.04
CA GLY A 8 -16.39 -3.01 -4.17
C GLY A 8 -16.47 -1.49 -4.26
N LEU A 9 -17.66 -0.91 -4.10
CA LEU A 9 -17.86 0.54 -4.07
C LEU A 9 -17.13 1.21 -2.88
N ALA A 10 -17.00 0.53 -1.75
CA ALA A 10 -16.28 1.04 -0.58
C ALA A 10 -14.77 1.21 -0.81
N LEU A 11 -14.21 0.59 -1.84
CA LEU A 11 -12.80 0.74 -2.24
C LEU A 11 -12.57 1.91 -3.20
N LEU A 12 -13.61 2.53 -3.75
CA LEU A 12 -13.48 3.68 -4.66
C LEU A 12 -12.68 4.84 -4.05
N PRO A 13 -12.88 5.24 -2.78
CA PRO A 13 -12.11 6.31 -2.17
C PRO A 13 -10.59 6.05 -2.22
N MET A 14 -10.16 4.80 -2.05
CA MET A 14 -8.76 4.41 -2.16
C MET A 14 -8.21 4.66 -3.56
N VAL A 15 -8.94 4.24 -4.59
CA VAL A 15 -8.55 4.43 -5.99
C VAL A 15 -8.44 5.93 -6.32
N VAL A 16 -9.40 6.73 -5.86
CA VAL A 16 -9.36 8.20 -6.00
C VAL A 16 -8.14 8.79 -5.28
N GLY A 17 -7.81 8.30 -4.09
CA GLY A 17 -6.59 8.68 -3.37
C GLY A 17 -5.32 8.42 -4.16
N ILE A 18 -5.21 7.22 -4.77
CA ILE A 18 -4.04 6.84 -5.58
C ILE A 18 -3.89 7.77 -6.78
N PHE A 19 -4.96 8.00 -7.55
CA PHE A 19 -4.88 8.81 -8.76
C PHE A 19 -4.61 10.29 -8.45
N SER A 20 -5.31 10.84 -7.45
CA SER A 20 -5.14 12.25 -7.08
C SER A 20 -3.70 12.56 -6.68
N THR A 21 -3.10 11.76 -5.79
CA THR A 21 -1.73 11.99 -5.33
C THR A 21 -0.66 11.65 -6.36
N SER A 22 -0.86 10.60 -7.16
CA SER A 22 0.07 10.23 -8.23
C SER A 22 0.17 11.34 -9.30
N ILE A 23 -0.98 11.90 -9.72
CA ILE A 23 -1.01 13.00 -10.70
C ILE A 23 -0.41 14.27 -10.09
N SER A 24 -0.87 14.67 -8.89
CA SER A 24 -0.41 15.89 -8.24
C SER A 24 1.09 15.87 -7.95
N SER A 25 1.62 14.74 -7.47
CA SER A 25 3.06 14.61 -7.19
C SER A 25 3.90 14.61 -8.45
N GLY A 26 3.45 13.98 -9.54
CA GLY A 26 4.12 14.03 -10.84
C GLY A 26 4.22 15.45 -11.41
N ILE A 27 3.13 16.22 -11.34
CA ILE A 27 3.10 17.63 -11.78
C ILE A 27 3.98 18.50 -10.87
N ALA A 28 3.88 18.34 -9.55
CA ALA A 28 4.66 19.13 -8.61
C ALA A 28 6.17 18.82 -8.75
N MET A 29 6.53 17.55 -8.97
CA MET A 29 7.90 17.14 -9.22
C MET A 29 8.46 17.72 -10.53
N SER A 30 7.67 17.71 -11.62
CA SER A 30 8.12 18.26 -12.90
C SER A 30 8.33 19.78 -12.87
N ARG A 31 7.56 20.50 -12.02
CA ARG A 31 7.71 21.96 -11.86
C ARG A 31 8.79 22.36 -10.87
N THR A 32 8.95 21.63 -9.76
CA THR A 32 9.87 22.02 -8.68
C THR A 32 11.25 21.37 -8.78
N GLY A 33 11.39 20.28 -9.54
CA GLY A 33 12.64 19.52 -9.61
C GLY A 33 12.99 18.75 -8.33
N ARG A 34 12.13 18.80 -7.29
CA ARG A 34 12.36 18.17 -5.98
C ARG A 34 11.43 16.98 -5.80
N TYR A 35 11.96 15.82 -5.43
CA TYR A 35 11.18 14.60 -5.26
C TYR A 35 11.28 13.96 -3.87
N LYS A 36 12.26 14.30 -3.04
CA LYS A 36 12.48 13.65 -1.73
C LYS A 36 11.33 13.85 -0.73
N ILE A 37 10.58 14.95 -0.85
CA ILE A 37 9.48 15.24 0.08
C ILE A 37 8.31 14.25 -0.09
N PHE A 38 8.10 13.72 -1.30
CA PHE A 38 6.92 12.90 -1.58
C PHE A 38 6.98 11.50 -0.96
N PRO A 39 8.09 10.75 -0.98
CA PRO A 39 8.18 9.48 -0.26
C PRO A 39 7.98 9.64 1.25
N ILE A 40 8.48 10.75 1.83
CA ILE A 40 8.31 11.07 3.25
C ILE A 40 6.82 11.33 3.56
N LEU A 41 6.18 12.22 2.79
CA LEU A 41 4.75 12.52 2.93
C LEU A 41 3.89 11.27 2.69
N GLY A 42 4.22 10.48 1.68
CA GLY A 42 3.53 9.24 1.36
C GLY A 42 3.59 8.25 2.50
N ALA A 43 4.78 7.93 3.00
CA ALA A 43 4.96 6.99 4.10
C ALA A 43 4.30 7.49 5.41
N ALA A 44 4.43 8.78 5.73
CA ALA A 44 3.73 9.37 6.88
C ALA A 44 2.21 9.27 6.75
N THR A 45 1.67 9.53 5.55
CA THR A 45 0.24 9.41 5.27
C THR A 45 -0.24 7.97 5.41
N VAL A 46 0.55 6.97 4.95
CA VAL A 46 0.22 5.55 5.13
C VAL A 46 0.20 5.16 6.62
N VAL A 47 1.15 5.64 7.43
CA VAL A 47 1.15 5.37 8.88
C VAL A 47 -0.14 5.88 9.52
N VAL A 48 -0.54 7.12 9.23
CA VAL A 48 -1.79 7.71 9.75
C VAL A 48 -3.01 6.93 9.26
N ALA A 49 -3.02 6.52 7.99
CA ALA A 49 -4.12 5.75 7.42
C ALA A 49 -4.24 4.35 8.05
N LEU A 50 -3.12 3.65 8.27
CA LEU A 50 -3.10 2.35 8.95
C LEU A 50 -3.58 2.46 10.40
N TRP A 51 -3.18 3.53 11.10
CA TRP A 51 -3.67 3.79 12.45
C TRP A 51 -5.19 4.04 12.45
N LEU A 52 -5.70 4.88 11.55
CA LEU A 52 -7.15 5.11 11.40
C LEU A 52 -7.92 3.84 11.04
N LEU A 53 -7.38 3.00 10.17
CA LEU A 53 -7.97 1.70 9.82
C LEU A 53 -7.97 0.72 11.01
N SER A 54 -6.97 0.80 11.90
CA SER A 54 -6.88 -0.09 13.07
C SER A 54 -7.89 0.20 14.19
N ILE A 55 -8.44 1.41 14.22
CA ILE A 55 -9.45 1.84 15.21
C ILE A 55 -10.88 1.80 14.66
N LEU A 56 -11.05 1.31 13.44
CA LEU A 56 -12.34 1.22 12.77
C LEU A 56 -13.14 0.03 13.33
N ASP A 57 -14.35 0.29 13.82
CA ASP A 57 -15.23 -0.74 14.35
C ASP A 57 -16.44 -0.95 13.42
N ALA A 58 -17.22 -2.01 13.64
CA ALA A 58 -18.40 -2.34 12.87
C ALA A 58 -19.46 -1.22 12.88
N ASP A 59 -19.49 -0.41 13.95
CA ASP A 59 -20.41 0.71 14.13
C ASP A 59 -19.85 2.05 13.60
N SER A 60 -18.60 2.07 13.09
CA SER A 60 -17.99 3.29 12.57
C SER A 60 -18.76 3.82 11.35
N PRO A 61 -19.03 5.14 11.28
CA PRO A 61 -19.74 5.72 10.15
C PRO A 61 -18.90 5.60 8.87
N TYR A 62 -19.59 5.35 7.75
CA TYR A 62 -18.96 5.08 6.45
C TYR A 62 -17.94 6.14 6.01
N TRP A 63 -18.13 7.41 6.37
CA TRP A 63 -17.20 8.48 6.02
C TRP A 63 -15.81 8.28 6.63
N GLN A 64 -15.70 7.70 7.84
CA GLN A 64 -14.41 7.39 8.47
C GLN A 64 -13.67 6.31 7.70
N ALA A 65 -14.39 5.26 7.29
CA ALA A 65 -13.84 4.22 6.43
C ALA A 65 -13.37 4.81 5.09
N ALA A 66 -14.22 5.60 4.43
CA ALA A 66 -13.92 6.22 3.15
C ALA A 66 -12.70 7.15 3.23
N LEU A 67 -12.60 7.96 4.29
CA LEU A 67 -11.44 8.84 4.52
C LEU A 67 -10.16 8.03 4.76
N SER A 68 -10.24 6.98 5.57
CA SER A 68 -9.08 6.12 5.87
C SER A 68 -8.56 5.41 4.62
N PHE A 69 -9.47 4.86 3.80
CA PHE A 69 -9.14 4.27 2.51
C PHE A 69 -8.58 5.31 1.53
N TYR A 70 -9.14 6.51 1.49
CA TYR A 70 -8.62 7.61 0.68
C TYR A 70 -7.19 7.97 1.09
N LEU A 71 -6.92 8.15 2.38
CA LEU A 71 -5.58 8.46 2.90
C LEU A 71 -4.59 7.32 2.62
N PHE A 72 -5.03 6.07 2.78
CA PHE A 72 -4.21 4.91 2.46
C PHE A 72 -3.81 4.91 0.97
N GLY A 73 -4.79 5.11 0.08
CA GLY A 73 -4.56 5.24 -1.35
C GLY A 73 -3.67 6.43 -1.71
N ALA A 74 -3.88 7.58 -1.06
CA ALA A 74 -3.10 8.79 -1.23
C ALA A 74 -1.62 8.57 -0.86
N GLY A 75 -1.34 7.91 0.27
CA GLY A 75 0.01 7.56 0.66
C GLY A 75 0.70 6.63 -0.34
N LEU A 76 -0.03 5.65 -0.88
CA LEU A 76 0.49 4.74 -1.92
C LEU A 76 0.77 5.46 -3.25
N GLY A 77 -0.09 6.40 -3.65
CA GLY A 77 0.07 7.17 -4.88
C GLY A 77 1.34 8.03 -4.89
N PHE A 78 1.69 8.64 -3.75
CA PHE A 78 2.97 9.34 -3.58
C PHE A 78 4.19 8.42 -3.76
N SER A 79 4.10 7.14 -3.43
CA SER A 79 5.25 6.24 -3.45
C SER A 79 5.46 5.54 -4.81
N MET A 80 4.36 5.20 -5.50
CA MET A 80 4.37 4.36 -6.71
C MET A 80 5.21 4.95 -7.85
N GLN A 81 5.06 6.24 -8.17
CA GLN A 81 5.75 6.83 -9.31
C GLN A 81 7.17 7.30 -8.97
N ILE A 82 7.33 7.90 -7.79
CA ILE A 82 8.58 8.57 -7.41
C ILE A 82 9.71 7.58 -7.16
N SER A 83 9.42 6.38 -6.66
CA SER A 83 10.44 5.33 -6.46
C SER A 83 11.15 4.98 -7.78
N VAL A 84 10.41 4.89 -8.89
CA VAL A 84 10.98 4.63 -10.21
C VAL A 84 11.81 5.82 -10.68
N THR A 85 11.30 7.04 -10.53
CA THR A 85 12.03 8.26 -10.92
C THR A 85 13.35 8.41 -10.16
N ILE A 86 13.38 8.12 -8.86
CA ILE A 86 14.60 8.22 -8.04
C ILE A 86 15.71 7.34 -8.62
N VAL A 87 15.40 6.07 -8.88
CA VAL A 87 16.38 5.11 -9.39
C VAL A 87 16.77 5.46 -10.83
N GLN A 88 15.82 5.86 -11.66
CA GLN A 88 16.11 6.35 -13.01
C GLN A 88 17.00 7.59 -13.02
N ASN A 89 16.84 8.51 -12.07
CA ASN A 89 17.68 9.71 -12.01
C ASN A 89 19.12 9.39 -11.55
N ALA A 90 19.33 8.28 -10.85
CA ALA A 90 20.64 7.85 -10.36
C ALA A 90 21.50 7.11 -11.40
N VAL A 91 20.97 6.82 -12.59
CA VAL A 91 21.66 6.04 -13.62
C VAL A 91 21.68 6.76 -14.98
N ASP A 92 22.58 6.34 -15.87
CA ASP A 92 22.64 6.88 -17.23
C ASP A 92 21.52 6.36 -18.13
N LYS A 93 21.16 7.12 -19.16
CA LYS A 93 20.05 6.82 -20.09
C LYS A 93 20.10 5.40 -20.67
N ARG A 94 21.32 4.87 -20.88
CA ARG A 94 21.57 3.51 -21.40
C ARG A 94 21.11 2.40 -20.44
N HIS A 95 20.98 2.71 -19.15
CA HIS A 95 20.57 1.78 -18.09
C HIS A 95 19.14 2.01 -17.58
N MET A 96 18.33 2.88 -18.22
CA MET A 96 16.94 3.15 -17.80
C MET A 96 16.08 1.88 -17.74
N GLY A 97 16.25 0.99 -18.72
CA GLY A 97 15.55 -0.29 -18.77
C GLY A 97 15.86 -1.16 -17.55
N THR A 98 17.14 -1.33 -17.24
CA THR A 98 17.63 -2.10 -16.08
C THR A 98 17.20 -1.47 -14.76
N ALA A 99 17.23 -0.14 -14.65
CA ALA A 99 16.77 0.59 -13.47
C ALA A 99 15.27 0.33 -13.19
N THR A 100 14.45 0.46 -14.23
CA THR A 100 13.00 0.27 -14.13
C THR A 100 12.64 -1.18 -13.80
N SER A 101 13.30 -2.14 -14.46
CA SER A 101 13.08 -3.57 -14.19
C SER A 101 13.55 -3.97 -12.80
N SER A 102 14.65 -3.39 -12.29
CA SER A 102 15.12 -3.61 -10.92
C SER A 102 14.09 -3.14 -9.90
N VAL A 103 13.53 -1.94 -10.08
CA VAL A 103 12.45 -1.43 -9.21
C VAL A 103 11.22 -2.34 -9.27
N ALA A 104 10.82 -2.77 -10.47
CA ALA A 104 9.70 -3.68 -10.64
C ALA A 104 9.94 -5.04 -9.97
N PHE A 105 11.17 -5.58 -10.08
CA PHE A 105 11.59 -6.84 -9.47
C PHE A 105 11.53 -6.76 -7.93
N PHE A 106 12.17 -5.76 -7.32
CA PHE A 106 12.13 -5.58 -5.87
C PHE A 106 10.71 -5.31 -5.36
N ARG A 107 9.89 -4.57 -6.12
CA ARG A 107 8.49 -4.34 -5.77
C ARG A 107 7.67 -5.63 -5.84
N SER A 108 7.84 -6.44 -6.87
CA SER A 108 7.17 -7.73 -7.01
C SER A 108 7.57 -8.67 -5.87
N MET A 109 8.87 -8.77 -5.61
CA MET A 109 9.43 -9.55 -4.51
C MET A 109 8.90 -9.09 -3.15
N GLY A 110 8.94 -7.78 -2.87
CA GLY A 110 8.38 -7.20 -1.65
C GLY A 110 6.87 -7.41 -1.52
N GLY A 111 6.13 -7.35 -2.63
CA GLY A 111 4.70 -7.65 -2.67
C GLY A 111 4.40 -9.10 -2.31
N THR A 112 5.14 -10.06 -2.88
CA THR A 112 5.00 -11.49 -2.56
C THR A 112 5.39 -11.80 -1.12
N PHE A 113 6.57 -11.33 -0.66
CA PHE A 113 7.00 -11.53 0.72
C PHE A 113 6.07 -10.85 1.73
N GLY A 114 5.65 -9.62 1.44
CA GLY A 114 4.69 -8.88 2.26
C GLY A 114 3.37 -9.63 2.38
N ALA A 115 2.79 -10.07 1.26
CA ALA A 115 1.56 -10.84 1.27
C ALA A 115 1.69 -12.15 2.08
N ALA A 116 2.83 -12.85 1.98
CA ALA A 116 3.08 -14.07 2.74
C ALA A 116 3.18 -13.80 4.26
N VAL A 117 3.96 -12.79 4.66
CA VAL A 117 4.14 -12.42 6.08
C VAL A 117 2.83 -11.92 6.68
N PHE A 118 2.15 -10.98 6.05
CA PHE A 118 0.88 -10.46 6.54
C PHE A 118 -0.25 -11.50 6.47
N GLY A 119 -0.21 -12.41 5.49
CA GLY A 119 -1.11 -13.56 5.43
C GLY A 119 -0.91 -14.54 6.60
N ALA A 120 0.35 -14.82 6.95
CA ALA A 120 0.68 -15.64 8.12
C ALA A 120 0.25 -14.97 9.43
N ILE A 121 0.46 -13.66 9.57
CA ILE A 121 -0.02 -12.86 10.71
C ILE A 121 -1.55 -12.94 10.80
N LEU A 122 -2.26 -12.68 9.69
CA LEU A 122 -3.72 -12.74 9.64
C LEU A 122 -4.23 -14.12 10.06
N SER A 123 -3.64 -15.19 9.54
CA SER A 123 -4.02 -16.56 9.87
C SER A 123 -3.79 -16.88 11.36
N SER A 124 -2.63 -16.49 11.90
CA SER A 124 -2.30 -16.68 13.31
C SER A 124 -3.22 -15.89 14.24
N ARG A 125 -3.52 -14.63 13.91
CA ARG A 125 -4.43 -13.78 14.69
C ARG A 125 -5.87 -14.30 14.61
N LEU A 126 -6.31 -14.75 13.44
CA LEU A 126 -7.63 -15.34 13.25
C LEU A 126 -7.82 -16.59 14.10
N ALA A 127 -6.83 -17.51 14.13
CA ALA A 127 -6.86 -18.67 15.02
C ALA A 127 -7.00 -18.26 16.49
N THR A 128 -6.25 -17.23 16.91
CA THR A 128 -6.23 -16.75 18.30
C THR A 128 -7.58 -16.16 18.69
N HIS A 129 -8.12 -15.23 17.89
CA HIS A 129 -9.41 -14.57 18.14
C HIS A 129 -10.57 -15.57 18.09
N LEU A 130 -10.54 -16.51 17.15
CA LEU A 130 -11.57 -17.54 17.04
C LEU A 130 -11.56 -18.48 18.25
N ALA A 131 -10.39 -18.91 18.71
CA ALA A 131 -10.25 -19.74 19.91
C ALA A 131 -10.74 -19.01 21.17
N ALA A 132 -10.43 -17.71 21.31
CA ALA A 132 -10.89 -16.90 22.43
C ALA A 132 -12.42 -16.78 22.45
N GLN A 133 -13.05 -16.51 21.30
CA GLN A 133 -14.50 -16.37 21.23
C GLN A 133 -15.25 -17.69 21.44
N LEU A 134 -14.71 -18.82 20.96
CA LEU A 134 -15.28 -20.15 21.22
C LEU A 134 -15.19 -20.53 22.70
N SER A 135 -14.04 -20.27 23.35
CA SER A 135 -13.83 -20.54 24.77
C SER A 135 -14.76 -19.73 25.67
N SER A 136 -15.03 -18.47 25.31
CA SER A 136 -15.91 -17.58 26.07
C SER A 136 -17.39 -18.02 26.11
N ARG A 137 -17.82 -18.90 25.19
CA ARG A 137 -19.19 -19.41 25.11
C ARG A 137 -19.39 -20.80 25.73
N GLY A 138 -18.37 -21.36 26.37
CA GLY A 138 -18.45 -22.66 27.06
C GLY A 138 -18.67 -23.86 26.13
N GLY A 139 -18.52 -23.68 24.81
CA GLY A 139 -18.77 -24.71 23.81
C GLY A 139 -17.47 -25.31 23.30
N SER A 140 -17.18 -26.55 23.68
CA SER A 140 -16.26 -27.42 22.95
C SER A 140 -16.88 -27.79 21.60
N THR A 141 -16.72 -26.93 20.59
CA THR A 141 -17.09 -27.26 19.21
C THR A 141 -16.13 -28.29 18.63
N PRO A 142 -16.61 -29.26 17.82
CA PRO A 142 -15.78 -30.33 17.25
C PRO A 142 -14.78 -29.87 16.19
N VAL A 143 -14.84 -28.60 15.77
CA VAL A 143 -13.93 -28.02 14.80
C VAL A 143 -12.85 -27.23 15.57
N GLY A 144 -11.65 -27.81 15.69
CA GLY A 144 -10.51 -27.12 16.28
C GLY A 144 -10.16 -25.88 15.47
N GLY A 145 -9.72 -24.80 16.14
CA GLY A 145 -9.39 -23.52 15.48
C GLY A 145 -8.42 -23.65 14.29
N GLY A 146 -7.56 -24.68 14.30
CA GLY A 146 -6.67 -25.03 13.19
C GLY A 146 -7.37 -25.46 11.90
N ASP A 147 -8.53 -26.10 12.00
CA ASP A 147 -9.28 -26.70 10.88
C ASP A 147 -10.08 -25.64 10.08
N ILE A 148 -10.35 -24.48 10.71
CA ILE A 148 -11.00 -23.31 10.10
C ILE A 148 -9.95 -22.40 9.44
N THR A 149 -8.77 -22.24 10.05
CA THR A 149 -7.66 -21.47 9.45
C THR A 149 -7.05 -22.12 8.21
N GLY A 150 -7.09 -23.45 8.10
CA GLY A 150 -6.58 -24.18 6.94
C GLY A 150 -7.54 -24.19 5.74
N ASN A 151 -8.81 -23.88 5.94
CA ASN A 151 -9.81 -23.94 4.87
C ASN A 151 -10.93 -22.91 5.07
N VAL A 152 -10.70 -21.70 4.55
CA VAL A 152 -11.64 -20.57 4.58
C VAL A 152 -12.99 -20.92 3.92
N GLN A 153 -13.04 -21.85 2.95
CA GLN A 153 -14.31 -22.32 2.37
C GLN A 153 -15.19 -23.09 3.38
N LYS A 154 -14.62 -23.72 4.41
CA LYS A 154 -15.42 -24.36 5.49
C LYS A 154 -16.20 -23.34 6.31
N ILE A 155 -15.83 -22.05 6.26
CA ILE A 155 -16.56 -20.98 6.95
C ILE A 155 -17.97 -20.82 6.39
N GLN A 156 -18.18 -21.05 5.09
CA GLN A 156 -19.50 -20.92 4.44
C GLN A 156 -20.46 -22.08 4.77
N GLN A 157 -19.97 -23.16 5.38
CA GLN A 157 -20.76 -24.33 5.76
C GLN A 157 -21.15 -24.30 7.24
N LEU A 158 -20.76 -23.26 7.98
CA LEU A 158 -21.08 -23.13 9.40
C LEU A 158 -22.55 -22.68 9.60
N PRO A 159 -23.23 -23.16 10.64
CA PRO A 159 -24.54 -22.66 11.04
C PRO A 159 -24.52 -21.13 11.28
N GLU A 160 -25.59 -20.44 10.89
CA GLU A 160 -25.84 -18.98 11.09
C GLU A 160 -25.24 -18.36 12.38
N PRO A 161 -25.39 -18.95 13.59
CA PRO A 161 -24.80 -18.37 14.81
C PRO A 161 -23.26 -18.32 14.85
N MET A 162 -22.56 -19.15 14.06
CA MET A 162 -21.10 -19.11 13.94
C MET A 162 -20.62 -18.06 12.94
N HIS A 163 -21.43 -17.65 11.96
CA HIS A 163 -21.02 -16.65 10.96
C HIS A 163 -20.68 -15.30 11.60
N ALA A 164 -21.50 -14.82 12.55
CA ALA A 164 -21.24 -13.57 13.25
C ALA A 164 -19.94 -13.61 14.08
N LEU A 165 -19.63 -14.78 14.67
CA LEU A 165 -18.41 -15.02 15.44
C LEU A 165 -17.17 -14.93 14.55
N VAL A 166 -17.21 -15.62 13.39
CA VAL A 166 -16.10 -15.64 12.44
C VAL A 166 -15.89 -14.28 11.81
N LEU A 167 -16.97 -13.56 11.46
CA LEU A 167 -16.87 -12.19 10.93
C LEU A 167 -16.22 -11.24 11.94
N LYS A 168 -16.59 -11.34 13.23
CA LYS A 168 -15.97 -10.54 14.28
C LYS A 168 -14.49 -10.89 14.47
N ALA A 169 -14.17 -12.18 14.60
CA ALA A 169 -12.77 -12.63 14.72
C ALA A 169 -11.92 -12.20 13.51
N PHE A 170 -12.50 -12.19 12.30
CA PHE A 170 -11.84 -11.72 11.09
C PHE A 170 -11.60 -10.21 11.09
N ALA A 171 -12.59 -9.42 11.52
CA ALA A 171 -12.45 -7.97 11.67
C ALA A 171 -11.38 -7.61 12.72
N ASP A 172 -11.39 -8.28 13.87
CA ASP A 172 -10.39 -8.10 14.93
C ASP A 172 -8.97 -8.46 14.42
N SER A 173 -8.86 -9.54 13.65
CA SER A 173 -7.58 -9.98 13.06
C SER A 173 -7.05 -9.02 11.99
N LEU A 174 -7.94 -8.42 11.17
CA LEU A 174 -7.55 -7.40 10.21
C LEU A 174 -7.02 -6.15 10.89
N SER A 175 -7.65 -5.73 12.00
CA SER A 175 -7.20 -4.61 12.82
C SER A 175 -5.80 -4.85 13.38
N ASP A 176 -5.52 -6.07 13.86
CA ASP A 176 -4.17 -6.48 14.27
C ASP A 176 -3.17 -6.39 13.10
N VAL A 177 -3.54 -6.85 11.91
CA VAL A 177 -2.66 -6.78 10.72
C VAL A 177 -2.32 -5.33 10.36
N PHE A 178 -3.29 -4.41 10.43
CA PHE A 178 -3.02 -2.98 10.20
C PHE A 178 -2.04 -2.41 11.23
N LEU A 179 -2.16 -2.79 12.50
CA LEU A 179 -1.20 -2.39 13.54
C LEU A 179 0.20 -2.97 13.29
N TRP A 180 0.29 -4.23 12.89
CA TRP A 180 1.58 -4.87 12.53
C TRP A 180 2.21 -4.27 11.27
N ALA A 181 1.42 -3.65 10.38
CA ALA A 181 1.94 -2.95 9.22
C ALA A 181 2.59 -1.60 9.56
N ILE A 182 2.15 -0.93 10.63
CA ILE A 182 2.72 0.37 11.06
C ILE A 182 4.24 0.33 11.24
N PRO A 183 4.85 -0.58 12.04
CA PRO A 183 6.30 -0.59 12.23
C PRO A 183 7.06 -0.81 10.92
N VAL A 184 6.52 -1.61 10.00
CA VAL A 184 7.12 -1.83 8.67
C VAL A 184 7.14 -0.53 7.86
N VAL A 185 6.04 0.22 7.86
CA VAL A 185 5.95 1.51 7.17
C VAL A 185 6.78 2.59 7.87
N VAL A 186 6.91 2.57 9.20
CA VAL A 186 7.79 3.47 9.96
C VAL A 186 9.26 3.22 9.59
N VAL A 187 9.67 1.96 9.40
CA VAL A 187 11.01 1.66 8.88
C VAL A 187 11.18 2.22 7.46
N ALA A 188 10.19 2.07 6.58
CA ALA A 188 10.23 2.67 5.24
C ALA A 188 10.31 4.21 5.29
N LEU A 189 9.57 4.84 6.19
CA LEU A 189 9.62 6.29 6.45
C LEU A 189 11.02 6.71 6.94
N ALA A 190 11.61 5.96 7.88
CA ALA A 190 12.96 6.21 8.37
C ALA A 190 13.98 6.12 7.23
N VAL A 191 13.93 5.06 6.41
CA VAL A 191 14.78 4.88 5.23
C VAL A 191 14.60 6.03 4.24
N SER A 192 13.37 6.53 4.07
CA SER A 192 13.08 7.66 3.18
C SER A 192 13.83 8.95 3.55
N PHE A 193 14.17 9.17 4.83
CA PHE A 193 14.95 10.33 5.23
C PHE A 193 16.41 10.28 4.74
N PHE A 194 16.96 9.06 4.54
CA PHE A 194 18.32 8.84 4.05
C PHE A 194 18.47 8.98 2.53
N ILE A 195 17.36 9.11 1.80
CA ILE A 195 17.40 9.37 0.35
C ILE A 195 18.13 10.69 0.10
N ARG A 196 19.22 10.66 -0.67
CA ARG A 196 19.92 11.87 -1.14
C ARG A 196 19.15 12.48 -2.30
N GLU A 197 18.87 13.78 -2.22
CA GLU A 197 18.31 14.55 -3.34
C GLU A 197 19.40 14.72 -4.41
N VAL A 198 19.32 13.95 -5.49
CA VAL A 198 20.02 14.27 -6.73
C VAL A 198 19.04 15.09 -7.57
N PRO A 199 19.28 16.38 -7.88
CA PRO A 199 18.36 17.18 -8.68
C PRO A 199 18.02 16.45 -9.99
N LEU A 200 16.77 16.53 -10.43
CA LEU A 200 16.33 15.92 -11.69
C LEU A 200 17.26 16.37 -12.82
N LYS A 201 17.92 15.40 -13.50
CA LYS A 201 18.74 15.68 -14.70
C LYS A 201 17.85 16.48 -15.66
N SER A 202 18.13 17.77 -15.78
CA SER A 202 17.25 18.68 -16.50
C SER A 202 17.05 18.15 -17.92
N ARG A 203 15.80 18.19 -18.38
CA ARG A 203 15.41 17.86 -19.75
C ARG A 203 15.84 18.97 -20.73
N ASP A 204 16.91 19.70 -20.40
CA ASP A 204 17.47 20.82 -21.17
C ASP A 204 18.54 20.39 -22.17
N ALA A 205 18.98 19.13 -22.16
CA ALA A 205 19.58 18.52 -23.33
C ALA A 205 18.46 18.08 -24.29
N ASP A 206 17.76 19.07 -24.85
CA ASP A 206 16.90 18.87 -26.01
C ASP A 206 17.83 18.67 -27.22
N PRO A 207 17.95 17.45 -27.77
CA PRO A 207 18.85 17.18 -28.91
C PRO A 207 18.44 17.98 -30.16
N ALA A 208 17.22 18.53 -30.20
CA ALA A 208 16.80 19.45 -31.25
C ALA A 208 17.54 20.80 -31.21
N LYS A 209 17.99 21.25 -30.03
CA LYS A 209 18.80 22.47 -29.91
C LYS A 209 20.27 22.23 -30.25
N GLU A 210 20.83 21.07 -29.89
CA GLU A 210 22.21 20.71 -30.25
C GLU A 210 22.37 20.46 -31.76
N SER A 211 21.43 19.71 -32.37
CA SER A 211 21.42 19.47 -33.82
C SER A 211 21.28 20.77 -34.63
N GLY A 212 20.42 21.69 -34.19
CA GLY A 212 20.27 22.99 -34.86
C GLY A 212 21.48 23.90 -34.71
N SER A 213 22.21 23.83 -33.59
CA SER A 213 23.45 24.58 -33.39
C SER A 213 24.64 24.02 -34.16
N GLU A 214 24.76 22.70 -34.32
CA GLU A 214 25.78 22.08 -35.18
C GLU A 214 25.52 22.36 -36.66
N GLU A 215 24.27 22.29 -37.11
CA GLU A 215 23.90 22.55 -38.50
C GLU A 215 24.13 24.03 -38.90
N ILE A 216 23.85 24.98 -37.99
CA ILE A 216 24.14 26.41 -38.22
C ILE A 216 25.65 26.71 -38.15
N ALA A 217 26.43 25.96 -37.36
CA ALA A 217 27.89 26.14 -37.25
C ALA A 217 28.64 25.56 -38.45
N LEU A 218 28.14 24.48 -39.07
CA LEU A 218 28.69 23.89 -40.31
C LEU A 218 28.34 24.71 -41.56
N ALA A 219 27.35 25.60 -41.49
CA ALA A 219 26.89 26.45 -42.58
C ALA A 219 27.57 27.84 -42.62
N ARG A 220 28.54 28.13 -41.74
CA ARG A 220 29.37 29.35 -41.76
C ARG A 220 30.83 29.04 -42.08
#